data_AF-A0A7C5R0I6-F1
#
_entry.id   AF-A0A7C5R0I6-F1
#
_cell.length_a   1.000
_cell.length_b   1.000
_cell.length_c   1.000
_cell.angle_alpha   90.00
_cell.angle_beta   90.00
_cell.angle_gamma   90.00
#
_symmetry.space_group_name_H-M   'P 1'
#
loop_
_entity.id
_entity.type
_entity.pdbx_description
1 polymer ?
#
loop_
_entity_poly.entity_id
_entity_poly.type
_entity_poly.pdbx_seq_one_letter_code
_entity_poly.pdbx_strand_id
1 'polypeptide(L)'
;VGLYVPGGSAPLVSSVLMLAIPAKLAGVKRVVMVSPPAADGGLDPRILAAAYLCGVDEIYAVGGAQAIGALAYGTASIDKVMKIFGPGNIYVAEAKAQVASAQGGPAIDLPAGPSEVMVLADAQADAGFVAADLLAQAEHDPLAQCLCVCSSEDLARRIMAQIEAQLPALSRQDIARASLAHGRILISGKRAQMIDIANQYAPEHLIVQLQNPDDIVEEIHNAGSIFLGPWAPESVGDYASGPNHTLPTYGAARAYSGVGVEGFVKYISVQSLSAQGLQALAPSVETLAMMEGLDAHKKAVSLRLNRRPS
;
A
#
# COMPACT_ATOMS: atom_id res chain seq x y z
N VAL A 1 9.21 -0.19 -14.66
CA VAL A 1 8.71 -0.74 -13.38
C VAL A 1 8.01 -2.04 -13.67
N GLY A 2 7.95 -2.96 -12.70
CA GLY A 2 7.18 -4.19 -12.79
C GLY A 2 5.94 -4.10 -11.91
N LEU A 3 4.78 -4.48 -12.44
CA LEU A 3 3.50 -4.50 -11.76
C LEU A 3 3.06 -5.96 -11.63
N TYR A 4 2.96 -6.46 -10.40
CA TYR A 4 2.36 -7.75 -10.11
C TYR A 4 0.85 -7.56 -9.92
N VAL A 5 0.05 -8.18 -10.78
CA VAL A 5 -1.40 -8.19 -10.66
C VAL A 5 -1.84 -9.59 -10.25
N PRO A 6 -2.44 -9.77 -9.07
CA PRO A 6 -2.92 -11.09 -8.67
C PRO A 6 -4.00 -11.60 -9.62
N GLY A 7 -4.05 -12.91 -9.76
CA GLY A 7 -5.10 -13.63 -10.46
C GLY A 7 -5.33 -14.99 -9.80
N GLY A 8 -6.22 -15.79 -10.37
CA GLY A 8 -6.62 -17.08 -9.79
C GLY A 8 -8.13 -17.20 -9.76
N SER A 9 -8.72 -17.24 -8.56
CA SER A 9 -10.17 -17.41 -8.37
C SER A 9 -11.00 -16.21 -8.84
N ALA A 10 -10.42 -15.01 -8.88
CA ALA A 10 -11.07 -13.80 -9.37
C ALA A 10 -10.09 -12.91 -10.15
N PRO A 11 -10.54 -12.25 -11.24
CA PRO A 11 -9.73 -11.30 -11.98
C PRO A 11 -9.73 -9.92 -11.29
N LEU A 12 -8.58 -9.50 -10.78
CA LEU A 12 -8.44 -8.21 -10.10
C LEU A 12 -8.16 -7.09 -11.11
N VAL A 13 -9.21 -6.72 -11.86
CA VAL A 13 -9.16 -5.62 -12.84
C VAL A 13 -8.76 -4.31 -12.16
N SER A 14 -9.30 -4.02 -10.97
CA SER A 14 -9.00 -2.83 -10.17
C SER A 14 -7.50 -2.67 -9.90
N SER A 15 -6.80 -3.75 -9.54
CA SER A 15 -5.34 -3.69 -9.29
C SER A 15 -4.53 -3.29 -10.52
N VAL A 16 -5.01 -3.56 -11.74
CA VAL A 16 -4.37 -3.04 -12.95
C VAL A 16 -4.43 -1.51 -12.97
N LEU A 17 -5.62 -0.94 -12.75
CA LEU A 17 -5.82 0.52 -12.74
C LEU A 17 -4.98 1.17 -11.64
N MET A 18 -5.06 0.62 -10.43
CA MET A 18 -4.40 1.15 -9.23
C MET A 18 -2.88 1.15 -9.36
N LEU A 19 -2.29 0.27 -10.16
CA LEU A 19 -0.84 0.23 -10.38
C LEU A 19 -0.39 0.97 -11.64
N ALA A 20 -1.11 0.80 -12.75
CA ALA A 20 -0.69 1.32 -14.04
C ALA A 20 -0.97 2.83 -14.20
N ILE A 21 -2.09 3.34 -13.69
CA ILE A 21 -2.43 4.78 -13.77
C ILE A 21 -1.34 5.65 -13.11
N PRO A 22 -0.97 5.44 -11.83
CA PRO A 22 0.08 6.27 -11.21
C PRO A 22 1.45 6.09 -11.88
N ALA A 23 1.77 4.90 -12.40
CA ALA A 23 2.99 4.69 -13.18
C ALA A 23 3.02 5.57 -14.44
N LYS A 24 1.91 5.66 -15.17
CA LYS A 24 1.82 6.50 -16.38
C LYS A 24 1.79 7.98 -16.05
N LEU A 25 1.09 8.40 -15.00
CA LEU A 25 1.12 9.79 -14.52
C LEU A 25 2.55 10.22 -14.11
N ALA A 26 3.33 9.31 -13.52
CA ALA A 26 4.74 9.55 -13.19
C ALA A 26 5.68 9.59 -14.42
N GLY A 27 5.17 9.34 -15.63
CA GLY A 27 5.96 9.33 -16.86
C GLY A 27 6.88 8.11 -16.97
N VAL A 28 6.53 6.99 -16.34
CA VAL A 28 7.32 5.74 -16.46
C VAL A 28 7.27 5.24 -17.90
N LYS A 29 8.46 5.19 -18.54
CA LYS A 29 8.61 4.84 -19.96
C LYS A 29 8.40 3.37 -20.31
N ARG A 30 8.61 2.48 -19.33
CA ARG A 30 8.48 1.02 -19.49
C ARG A 30 7.77 0.45 -18.28
N VAL A 31 6.55 -0.02 -18.48
CA VAL A 31 5.65 -0.62 -17.50
C VAL A 31 5.41 -2.07 -17.92
N VAL A 32 5.95 -2.99 -17.14
CA VAL A 32 5.81 -4.43 -17.33
C VAL A 32 4.76 -4.94 -16.36
N MET A 33 3.76 -5.68 -16.83
CA MET A 33 2.79 -6.34 -15.99
C MET A 33 3.00 -7.86 -16.02
N VAL A 34 2.95 -8.49 -14.85
CA VAL A 34 2.93 -9.94 -14.70
C VAL A 34 1.64 -10.33 -13.97
N SER A 35 1.00 -11.40 -14.45
CA SER A 35 -0.20 -11.96 -13.84
C SER A 35 -0.18 -13.48 -14.00
N PRO A 36 -0.62 -14.27 -13.01
CA PRO A 36 -0.70 -15.71 -13.16
C PRO A 36 -1.66 -16.08 -14.31
N PRO A 37 -1.28 -17.06 -15.16
CA PRO A 37 -2.15 -17.56 -16.22
C PRO A 37 -3.33 -18.34 -15.64
N ALA A 38 -4.44 -18.37 -16.39
CA ALA A 38 -5.51 -19.33 -16.20
C ALA A 38 -5.06 -20.74 -16.65
N ALA A 39 -5.91 -21.75 -16.43
CA ALA A 39 -5.59 -23.14 -16.75
C ALA A 39 -5.32 -23.38 -18.26
N ASP A 40 -5.84 -22.52 -19.12
CA ASP A 40 -5.60 -22.54 -20.57
C ASP A 40 -4.29 -21.84 -20.99
N GLY A 41 -3.53 -21.30 -20.03
CA GLY A 41 -2.29 -20.56 -20.26
C GLY A 41 -2.49 -19.08 -20.58
N GLY A 42 -3.74 -18.61 -20.74
CA GLY A 42 -4.08 -17.23 -21.07
C GLY A 42 -4.24 -16.34 -19.83
N LEU A 43 -4.47 -15.05 -20.07
CA LEU A 43 -4.90 -14.10 -19.05
C LEU A 43 -6.37 -13.73 -19.27
N ASP A 44 -7.07 -13.37 -18.20
CA ASP A 44 -8.46 -12.91 -18.30
C ASP A 44 -8.56 -11.70 -19.26
N PRO A 45 -9.45 -11.73 -20.28
CA PRO A 45 -9.58 -10.64 -21.23
C PRO A 45 -9.87 -9.27 -20.59
N ARG A 46 -10.51 -9.24 -19.41
CA ARG A 46 -10.79 -8.00 -18.67
C ARG A 46 -9.50 -7.38 -18.09
N ILE A 47 -8.57 -8.21 -17.62
CA ILE A 47 -7.24 -7.76 -17.18
C ILE A 47 -6.47 -7.18 -18.38
N LEU A 48 -6.51 -7.87 -19.53
CA LEU A 48 -5.85 -7.39 -20.75
C LEU A 48 -6.44 -6.07 -21.26
N ALA A 49 -7.77 -5.94 -21.23
CA ALA A 49 -8.46 -4.70 -21.60
C ALA A 49 -8.08 -3.53 -20.68
N ALA A 50 -8.06 -3.74 -19.36
CA ALA A 50 -7.64 -2.72 -18.41
C ALA A 50 -6.16 -2.34 -18.60
N ALA A 51 -5.29 -3.32 -18.83
CA ALA A 51 -3.88 -3.09 -19.06
C ALA A 51 -3.65 -2.25 -20.33
N TYR A 52 -4.37 -2.57 -21.42
CA TYR A 52 -4.35 -1.79 -22.66
C TYR A 52 -4.83 -0.36 -22.44
N LEU A 53 -5.97 -0.17 -21.77
CA LEU A 53 -6.52 1.16 -21.48
C LEU A 53 -5.62 1.99 -20.57
N CYS A 54 -4.92 1.36 -19.63
CA CYS A 54 -3.94 2.02 -18.75
C CYS A 54 -2.54 2.15 -19.39
N GLY A 55 -2.38 1.72 -20.65
CA GLY A 55 -1.15 1.86 -21.42
C GLY A 55 0.01 0.96 -20.99
N VAL A 56 -0.23 -0.17 -20.32
CA VAL A 56 0.83 -1.13 -19.98
C VAL A 56 1.61 -1.54 -21.23
N ASP A 57 2.96 -1.51 -21.16
CA ASP A 57 3.82 -1.67 -22.34
C ASP A 57 4.11 -3.14 -22.67
N GLU A 58 4.27 -3.97 -21.64
CA GLU A 58 4.57 -5.40 -21.77
C GLU A 58 3.74 -6.21 -20.78
N ILE A 59 3.23 -7.37 -21.20
CA ILE A 59 2.41 -8.26 -20.36
C ILE A 59 2.94 -9.69 -20.46
N TYR A 60 3.16 -10.33 -19.32
CA TYR A 60 3.61 -11.71 -19.24
C TYR A 60 2.69 -12.55 -18.36
N ALA A 61 2.28 -13.71 -18.88
CA ALA A 61 1.44 -14.67 -18.18
C ALA A 61 2.28 -15.54 -17.23
N VAL A 62 2.72 -14.94 -16.12
CA VAL A 62 3.50 -15.57 -15.04
C VAL A 62 3.11 -14.95 -13.70
N GLY A 63 2.95 -15.77 -12.66
CA GLY A 63 2.60 -15.32 -11.31
C GLY A 63 3.55 -15.86 -10.23
N GLY A 64 3.23 -15.61 -8.97
CA GLY A 64 3.98 -16.13 -7.82
C GLY A 64 5.41 -15.56 -7.67
N ALA A 65 6.19 -16.19 -6.81
CA ALA A 65 7.58 -15.81 -6.51
C ALA A 65 8.48 -15.81 -7.76
N GLN A 66 8.22 -16.72 -8.70
CA GLN A 66 8.95 -16.81 -9.96
C GLN A 66 8.73 -15.59 -10.87
N ALA A 67 7.55 -14.98 -10.85
CA ALA A 67 7.30 -13.73 -11.57
C ALA A 67 8.10 -12.57 -10.95
N ILE A 68 8.16 -12.52 -9.62
CA ILE A 68 8.96 -11.53 -8.90
C ILE A 68 10.45 -11.71 -9.19
N GLY A 69 10.94 -12.95 -9.19
CA GLY A 69 12.31 -13.27 -9.60
C GLY A 69 12.61 -12.87 -11.04
N ALA A 70 11.70 -13.13 -11.98
CA ALA A 70 11.84 -12.75 -13.38
C ALA A 70 11.91 -11.22 -13.55
N LEU A 71 11.07 -10.46 -12.83
CA LEU A 71 11.12 -9.00 -12.83
C LEU A 71 12.41 -8.46 -12.19
N ALA A 72 12.87 -9.08 -11.10
CA ALA A 72 14.03 -8.61 -10.34
C ALA A 72 15.36 -8.87 -11.08
N TYR A 73 15.54 -10.09 -11.57
CA TYR A 73 16.82 -10.55 -12.12
C TYR A 73 16.86 -10.50 -13.65
N GLY A 74 15.70 -10.43 -14.29
CA GLY A 74 15.56 -10.58 -15.73
C GLY A 74 15.64 -12.03 -16.17
N THR A 75 15.15 -12.29 -17.38
CA THR A 75 15.21 -13.58 -18.07
C THR A 75 15.54 -13.35 -19.54
N ALA A 76 15.58 -14.41 -20.35
CA ALA A 76 15.69 -14.28 -21.80
C ALA A 76 14.52 -13.52 -22.45
N SER A 77 13.35 -13.47 -21.79
CA SER A 77 12.13 -12.85 -22.35
C SER A 77 11.63 -11.63 -21.58
N ILE A 78 12.07 -11.44 -20.33
CA ILE A 78 11.62 -10.38 -19.43
C ILE A 78 12.85 -9.61 -18.96
N ASP A 79 13.04 -8.38 -19.45
CA ASP A 79 14.13 -7.54 -18.95
C ASP A 79 13.86 -7.09 -17.52
N LYS A 80 14.91 -7.09 -16.68
CA LYS A 80 14.82 -6.67 -15.28
C LYS A 80 14.26 -5.26 -15.12
N VAL A 81 13.53 -5.03 -14.02
CA VAL A 81 12.94 -3.73 -13.67
C VAL A 81 13.65 -3.10 -12.49
N MET A 82 13.49 -1.79 -12.30
CA MET A 82 14.14 -1.04 -11.21
C MET A 82 13.33 -1.04 -9.91
N LYS A 83 12.00 -1.21 -10.02
CA LYS A 83 11.07 -1.24 -8.90
C LYS A 83 9.88 -2.14 -9.22
N ILE A 84 9.46 -2.95 -8.25
CA ILE A 84 8.33 -3.89 -8.35
C ILE A 84 7.20 -3.41 -7.45
N PHE A 85 5.98 -3.41 -7.98
CA PHE A 85 4.76 -2.99 -7.30
C PHE A 85 3.71 -4.09 -7.30
N GLY A 86 2.73 -3.95 -6.41
CA GLY A 86 1.50 -4.70 -6.42
C GLY A 86 1.37 -5.65 -5.23
N PRO A 87 0.12 -5.89 -4.79
CA PRO A 87 -0.16 -6.82 -3.71
C PRO A 87 0.01 -8.26 -4.20
N GLY A 88 0.01 -9.21 -3.28
CA GLY A 88 0.02 -10.63 -3.60
C GLY A 88 -0.05 -11.47 -2.34
N ASN A 89 -0.17 -12.78 -2.51
CA ASN A 89 -0.15 -13.70 -1.39
C ASN A 89 1.22 -13.67 -0.67
N ILE A 90 1.30 -14.39 0.45
CA ILE A 90 2.49 -14.48 1.30
C ILE A 90 3.78 -14.86 0.53
N TYR A 91 3.69 -15.64 -0.55
CA TYR A 91 4.86 -16.05 -1.34
C TYR A 91 5.37 -14.90 -2.23
N VAL A 92 4.46 -14.12 -2.81
CA VAL A 92 4.79 -12.93 -3.60
C VAL A 92 5.40 -11.87 -2.69
N ALA A 93 4.80 -11.66 -1.51
CA ALA A 93 5.29 -10.74 -0.49
C ALA A 93 6.71 -11.08 -0.05
N GLU A 94 6.95 -12.34 0.33
CA GLU A 94 8.27 -12.81 0.75
C GLU A 94 9.30 -12.70 -0.38
N ALA A 95 8.91 -13.07 -1.62
CA ALA A 95 9.79 -12.92 -2.77
C ALA A 95 10.17 -11.45 -3.00
N LYS A 96 9.23 -10.51 -2.89
CA LYS A 96 9.49 -9.06 -2.99
C LYS A 96 10.48 -8.61 -1.93
N ALA A 97 10.31 -9.04 -0.68
CA ALA A 97 11.21 -8.71 0.42
C ALA A 97 12.64 -9.21 0.15
N GLN A 98 12.79 -10.47 -0.27
CA GLN A 98 14.10 -11.06 -0.56
C GLN A 98 14.79 -10.35 -1.73
N VAL A 99 14.11 -10.13 -2.85
CA VAL A 99 14.74 -9.48 -4.01
C VAL A 99 15.10 -8.01 -3.73
N ALA A 100 14.34 -7.31 -2.88
CA ALA A 100 14.68 -5.94 -2.48
C ALA A 100 15.88 -5.87 -1.53
N SER A 101 16.10 -6.91 -0.73
CA SER A 101 17.28 -7.01 0.14
C SER A 101 18.55 -7.42 -0.62
N ALA A 102 18.41 -7.99 -1.82
CA ALA A 102 19.54 -8.45 -2.62
C ALA A 102 20.37 -7.28 -3.16
N GLN A 103 21.70 -7.44 -3.20
CA GLN A 103 22.60 -6.42 -3.74
C GLN A 103 22.28 -6.15 -5.22
N GLY A 104 21.95 -4.90 -5.53
CA GLY A 104 21.55 -4.51 -6.89
C GLY A 104 20.17 -5.03 -7.32
N GLY A 105 19.39 -5.57 -6.38
CA GLY A 105 17.99 -5.93 -6.59
C GLY A 105 17.10 -4.70 -6.79
N PRO A 106 15.86 -4.91 -7.27
CA PRO A 106 14.92 -3.83 -7.47
C PRO A 106 14.44 -3.27 -6.12
N ALA A 107 14.00 -2.02 -6.11
CA ALA A 107 13.18 -1.54 -5.00
C ALA A 107 11.79 -2.23 -5.03
N ILE A 108 11.07 -2.20 -3.92
CA ILE A 108 9.64 -2.54 -3.86
C ILE A 108 8.83 -1.36 -3.33
N ASP A 109 7.51 -1.40 -3.53
CA ASP A 109 6.55 -0.44 -3.01
C ASP A 109 6.38 -0.52 -1.49
N LEU A 110 5.77 -1.58 -1.00
CA LEU A 110 5.38 -1.76 0.40
C LEU A 110 5.40 -3.24 0.80
N PRO A 111 5.57 -3.54 2.09
CA PRO A 111 5.23 -4.84 2.65
C PRO A 111 3.71 -5.07 2.46
N ALA A 112 3.35 -6.14 1.75
CA ALA A 112 1.97 -6.56 1.58
C ALA A 112 1.80 -7.99 2.12
N GLY A 113 0.61 -8.31 2.60
CA GLY A 113 0.21 -9.59 3.15
C GLY A 113 -1.27 -9.84 2.85
N PRO A 114 -1.94 -10.77 3.56
CA PRO A 114 -3.38 -10.85 3.60
C PRO A 114 -3.99 -9.49 3.94
N SER A 115 -5.11 -9.16 3.30
CA SER A 115 -5.78 -7.89 3.48
C SER A 115 -6.44 -7.77 4.85
N GLU A 116 -6.59 -6.54 5.32
CA GLU A 116 -7.05 -6.21 6.67
C GLU A 116 -8.09 -5.08 6.65
N VAL A 117 -9.10 -5.16 7.51
CA VAL A 117 -10.02 -4.05 7.77
C VAL A 117 -10.25 -3.89 9.28
N MET A 118 -10.30 -2.64 9.73
CA MET A 118 -10.80 -2.28 11.04
C MET A 118 -12.00 -1.34 10.93
N VAL A 119 -13.09 -1.67 11.61
CA VAL A 119 -14.27 -0.79 11.73
C VAL A 119 -14.36 -0.22 13.15
N LEU A 120 -14.43 1.10 13.29
CA LEU A 120 -14.78 1.77 14.54
C LEU A 120 -16.28 2.08 14.54
N ALA A 121 -17.03 1.55 15.50
CA ALA A 121 -18.49 1.63 15.50
C ALA A 121 -19.05 2.12 16.85
N ASP A 122 -19.74 3.26 16.86
CA ASP A 122 -20.45 3.73 18.06
C ASP A 122 -21.92 3.27 18.08
N ALA A 123 -22.65 3.65 19.13
CA ALA A 123 -24.02 3.18 19.36
C ALA A 123 -24.99 3.48 18.20
N GLN A 124 -24.67 4.45 17.33
CA GLN A 124 -25.49 4.88 16.21
C GLN A 124 -25.10 4.21 14.89
N ALA A 125 -24.00 3.45 14.88
CA ALA A 125 -23.61 2.66 13.73
C ALA A 125 -24.70 1.64 13.38
N ASP A 126 -24.99 1.50 12.09
CA ASP A 126 -25.86 0.44 11.59
C ASP A 126 -25.11 -0.89 11.64
N ALA A 127 -25.59 -1.83 12.45
CA ALA A 127 -24.94 -3.13 12.63
C ALA A 127 -24.93 -3.97 11.34
N GLY A 128 -25.91 -3.76 10.45
CA GLY A 128 -25.96 -4.41 9.14
C GLY A 128 -24.88 -3.89 8.20
N PHE A 129 -24.62 -2.57 8.20
CA PHE A 129 -23.53 -1.97 7.42
C PHE A 129 -22.17 -2.43 7.94
N VAL A 130 -21.95 -2.37 9.26
CA VAL A 130 -20.69 -2.83 9.87
C VAL A 130 -20.44 -4.31 9.55
N ALA A 131 -21.47 -5.15 9.62
CA ALA A 131 -21.34 -6.56 9.25
C ALA A 131 -21.01 -6.76 7.76
N ALA A 132 -21.63 -5.99 6.88
CA ALA A 132 -21.35 -6.04 5.44
C ALA A 132 -19.92 -5.61 5.12
N ASP A 133 -19.43 -4.54 5.77
CA ASP A 133 -18.05 -4.05 5.62
C ASP A 133 -17.02 -5.11 6.07
N LEU A 134 -17.24 -5.76 7.22
CA LEU A 134 -16.38 -6.84 7.69
C LEU A 134 -16.40 -8.06 6.75
N LEU A 135 -17.58 -8.41 6.22
CA LEU A 135 -17.73 -9.52 5.28
C LEU A 135 -17.09 -9.24 3.92
N ALA A 136 -17.14 -7.99 3.45
CA ALA A 136 -16.51 -7.56 2.21
C ALA A 136 -15.01 -7.83 2.22
N GLN A 137 -14.32 -7.54 3.34
CA GLN A 137 -12.91 -7.90 3.47
C GLN A 137 -12.72 -9.42 3.66
N ALA A 138 -13.54 -10.07 4.50
CA ALA A 138 -13.39 -11.48 4.83
C ALA A 138 -13.44 -12.41 3.60
N GLU A 139 -14.18 -12.04 2.55
CA GLU A 139 -14.30 -12.87 1.36
C GLU A 139 -13.06 -12.86 0.45
N HIS A 140 -12.08 -11.97 0.67
CA HIS A 140 -10.89 -11.87 -0.18
C HIS A 140 -9.99 -13.10 -0.08
N ASP A 141 -9.58 -13.47 1.14
CA ASP A 141 -8.59 -14.51 1.42
C ASP A 141 -8.89 -15.17 2.78
N PRO A 142 -8.71 -16.51 2.94
CA PRO A 142 -8.95 -17.18 4.23
C PRO A 142 -8.06 -16.67 5.38
N LEU A 143 -6.96 -15.98 5.07
CA LEU A 143 -6.06 -15.36 6.04
C LEU A 143 -6.32 -13.86 6.21
N ALA A 144 -7.28 -13.27 5.51
CA ALA A 144 -7.65 -11.86 5.71
C ALA A 144 -8.09 -11.63 7.15
N GLN A 145 -7.81 -10.45 7.70
CA GLN A 145 -8.10 -10.12 9.09
C GLN A 145 -9.15 -9.02 9.21
N CYS A 146 -10.25 -9.31 9.91
CA CYS A 146 -11.33 -8.35 10.14
C CYS A 146 -11.45 -8.00 11.63
N LEU A 147 -11.33 -6.71 11.97
CA LEU A 147 -11.49 -6.22 13.34
C LEU A 147 -12.63 -5.21 13.42
N CYS A 148 -13.33 -5.23 14.54
CA CYS A 148 -14.28 -4.17 14.88
C CYS A 148 -14.02 -3.70 16.30
N VAL A 149 -13.93 -2.39 16.52
CA VAL A 149 -13.92 -1.79 17.85
C VAL A 149 -15.25 -1.07 18.04
N CYS A 150 -16.08 -1.57 18.95
CA CYS A 150 -17.44 -1.07 19.11
C CYS A 150 -17.72 -0.57 20.54
N SER A 151 -18.70 0.33 20.65
CA SER A 151 -18.97 1.08 21.88
C SER A 151 -19.57 0.24 23.03
N SER A 152 -20.18 -0.89 22.72
CA SER A 152 -20.89 -1.71 23.72
C SER A 152 -21.05 -3.16 23.31
N GLU A 153 -21.29 -4.02 24.30
CA GLU A 153 -21.57 -5.44 24.09
C GLU A 153 -22.89 -5.69 23.35
N ASP A 154 -23.88 -4.79 23.51
CA ASP A 154 -25.12 -4.84 22.74
C ASP A 154 -24.87 -4.67 21.25
N LEU A 155 -24.10 -3.65 20.87
CA LEU A 155 -23.74 -3.42 19.47
C LEU A 155 -22.91 -4.57 18.92
N ALA A 156 -21.95 -5.11 19.69
CA ALA A 156 -21.20 -6.31 19.30
C ALA A 156 -22.13 -7.48 18.98
N ARG A 157 -23.12 -7.76 19.84
CA ARG A 157 -24.12 -8.83 19.61
C ARG A 157 -24.93 -8.59 18.34
N ARG A 158 -25.37 -7.35 18.09
CA ARG A 158 -26.11 -7.00 16.87
C ARG A 158 -25.26 -7.18 15.62
N ILE A 159 -23.98 -6.78 15.63
CA ILE A 159 -23.05 -6.98 14.52
C ILE A 159 -22.86 -8.48 14.24
N MET A 160 -22.59 -9.28 15.28
CA MET A 160 -22.44 -10.74 15.11
C MET A 160 -23.70 -11.39 14.52
N ALA A 161 -24.89 -11.00 14.99
CA ALA A 161 -26.14 -11.51 14.44
C ALA A 161 -26.33 -11.15 12.95
N GLN A 162 -25.88 -9.95 12.53
CA GLN A 162 -25.92 -9.53 11.13
C GLN A 162 -24.90 -10.29 10.27
N ILE A 163 -23.69 -10.53 10.78
CA ILE A 163 -22.69 -11.37 10.10
C ILE A 163 -23.28 -12.76 9.83
N GLU A 164 -23.86 -13.42 10.84
CA GLU A 164 -24.49 -14.74 10.69
C GLU A 164 -25.68 -14.75 9.73
N ALA A 165 -26.44 -13.64 9.68
CA ALA A 165 -27.58 -13.51 8.78
C ALA A 165 -27.15 -13.29 7.31
N GLN A 166 -26.05 -12.56 7.07
CA GLN A 166 -25.60 -12.19 5.73
C GLN A 166 -24.67 -13.23 5.10
N LEU A 167 -23.82 -13.89 5.90
CA LEU A 167 -22.79 -14.82 5.45
C LEU A 167 -23.32 -15.94 4.52
N PRO A 168 -24.47 -16.62 4.79
CA PRO A 168 -24.95 -17.72 3.96
C PRO A 168 -25.33 -17.32 2.52
N ALA A 169 -25.57 -16.03 2.27
CA ALA A 169 -25.92 -15.53 0.93
C ALA A 169 -24.68 -15.29 0.05
N LEU A 170 -23.47 -15.31 0.62
CA LEU A 170 -22.23 -15.02 -0.12
C LEU A 170 -21.77 -16.25 -0.90
N SER A 171 -21.41 -16.04 -2.17
CA SER A 171 -20.82 -17.09 -3.01
C SER A 171 -19.48 -17.61 -2.48
N ARG A 172 -18.75 -16.75 -1.75
CA ARG A 172 -17.45 -17.04 -1.12
C ARG A 172 -17.55 -17.27 0.39
N GLN A 173 -18.72 -17.68 0.89
CA GLN A 173 -18.98 -17.84 2.34
C GLN A 173 -17.95 -18.71 3.09
N ASP A 174 -17.39 -19.74 2.47
CA ASP A 174 -16.42 -20.62 3.13
C ASP A 174 -15.07 -19.92 3.36
N ILE A 175 -14.68 -19.04 2.43
CA ILE A 175 -13.49 -18.19 2.57
C ILE A 175 -13.72 -17.15 3.67
N ALA A 176 -14.87 -16.46 3.62
CA ALA A 176 -15.25 -15.49 4.63
C ALA A 176 -15.33 -16.13 6.03
N ARG A 177 -15.88 -17.34 6.16
CA ARG A 177 -15.93 -18.07 7.43
C ARG A 177 -14.53 -18.41 7.96
N ALA A 178 -13.60 -18.78 7.09
CA ALA A 178 -12.22 -19.05 7.47
C ALA A 178 -11.51 -17.77 7.97
N SER A 179 -11.66 -16.66 7.24
CA SER A 179 -11.13 -15.35 7.65
C SER A 179 -11.70 -14.90 8.99
N LEU A 180 -13.03 -14.99 9.17
CA LEU A 180 -13.71 -14.57 10.39
C LEU A 180 -13.29 -15.35 11.65
N ALA A 181 -12.75 -16.57 11.51
CA ALA A 181 -12.17 -17.31 12.65
C ALA A 181 -10.97 -16.56 13.29
N HIS A 182 -10.28 -15.75 12.48
CA HIS A 182 -9.18 -14.87 12.92
C HIS A 182 -9.66 -13.45 13.28
N GLY A 183 -10.92 -13.11 12.99
CA GLY A 183 -11.52 -11.82 13.28
C GLY A 183 -11.83 -11.60 14.76
N ARG A 184 -11.86 -10.34 15.19
CA ARG A 184 -12.09 -9.97 16.61
C ARG A 184 -13.00 -8.74 16.72
N ILE A 185 -13.93 -8.78 17.67
CA ILE A 185 -14.66 -7.60 18.13
C ILE A 185 -14.09 -7.19 19.49
N LEU A 186 -13.64 -5.93 19.59
CA LEU A 186 -13.14 -5.31 20.81
C LEU A 186 -14.20 -4.32 21.30
N ILE A 187 -14.46 -4.31 22.61
CA ILE A 187 -15.46 -3.40 23.19
C ILE A 187 -14.72 -2.28 23.93
N SER A 188 -15.00 -1.04 23.56
CA SER A 188 -14.51 0.15 24.25
C SER A 188 -15.57 1.23 24.30
N GLY A 189 -15.99 1.63 25.52
CA GLY A 189 -16.98 2.69 25.69
C GLY A 189 -16.44 4.12 25.49
N LYS A 190 -15.13 4.28 25.20
CA LYS A 190 -14.50 5.60 25.07
C LYS A 190 -13.94 5.79 23.67
N ARG A 191 -14.45 6.79 22.95
CA ARG A 191 -13.98 7.17 21.60
C ARG A 191 -12.46 7.29 21.51
N ALA A 192 -11.81 7.98 22.45
CA ALA A 192 -10.35 8.14 22.44
C ALA A 192 -9.60 6.80 22.51
N GLN A 193 -10.13 5.81 23.26
CA GLN A 193 -9.53 4.49 23.33
C GLN A 193 -9.76 3.68 22.04
N MET A 194 -10.88 3.87 21.36
CA MET A 194 -11.09 3.26 20.04
C MET A 194 -10.06 3.74 19.02
N ILE A 195 -9.79 5.05 19.02
CA ILE A 195 -8.78 5.68 18.15
C ILE A 195 -7.37 5.18 18.51
N ASP A 196 -7.05 5.10 19.81
CA ASP A 196 -5.77 4.56 20.29
C ASP A 196 -5.57 3.10 19.85
N ILE A 197 -6.61 2.27 19.93
CA ILE A 197 -6.58 0.89 19.41
C ILE A 197 -6.31 0.87 17.90
N ALA A 198 -6.98 1.71 17.12
CA ALA A 198 -6.76 1.81 15.68
C ALA A 198 -5.32 2.21 15.35
N ASN A 199 -4.81 3.24 16.02
CA ASN A 199 -3.43 3.71 15.86
C ASN A 199 -2.40 2.65 16.27
N GLN A 200 -2.66 1.91 17.35
CA GLN A 200 -1.76 0.85 17.80
C GLN A 200 -1.79 -0.34 16.84
N TYR A 201 -2.95 -0.71 16.30
CA TYR A 201 -3.08 -1.80 15.33
C TYR A 201 -2.47 -1.43 13.97
N ALA A 202 -2.69 -0.19 13.52
CA ALA A 202 -2.25 0.36 12.23
C ALA A 202 -2.82 -0.41 11.02
N PRO A 203 -4.15 -0.38 10.83
CA PRO A 203 -4.83 -1.19 9.81
C PRO A 203 -4.49 -0.75 8.38
N GLU A 204 -4.61 -1.69 7.44
CA GLU A 204 -4.63 -1.39 6.00
C GLU A 204 -5.81 -0.46 5.66
N HIS A 205 -7.03 -0.85 6.04
CA HIS A 205 -8.25 -0.06 5.87
C HIS A 205 -8.91 0.25 7.21
N LEU A 206 -9.27 1.51 7.43
CA LEU A 206 -9.99 1.98 8.61
C LEU A 206 -11.33 2.59 8.22
N ILE A 207 -12.42 1.96 8.64
CA ILE A 207 -13.79 2.47 8.45
C ILE A 207 -14.29 3.09 9.75
N VAL A 208 -14.71 4.35 9.71
CA VAL A 208 -15.15 5.13 10.87
C VAL A 208 -16.67 5.31 10.83
N GLN A 209 -17.37 4.39 11.48
CA GLN A 209 -18.82 4.40 11.71
C GLN A 209 -19.15 5.05 13.06
N LEU A 210 -18.68 6.28 13.26
CA LEU A 210 -18.89 7.08 14.47
C LEU A 210 -19.72 8.33 14.14
N GLN A 211 -20.43 8.88 15.13
CA GLN A 211 -21.02 10.22 15.03
C GLN A 211 -19.93 11.29 14.84
N ASN A 212 -20.15 12.23 13.94
CA ASN A 212 -19.19 13.28 13.57
C ASN A 212 -17.79 12.67 13.27
N PRO A 213 -17.69 11.79 12.24
CA PRO A 213 -16.46 11.06 11.96
C PRO A 213 -15.31 12.00 11.54
N ASP A 214 -15.62 13.18 11.01
CA ASP A 214 -14.65 14.20 10.62
C ASP A 214 -13.82 14.72 11.82
N ASP A 215 -14.40 14.74 13.02
CA ASP A 215 -13.77 15.30 14.23
C ASP A 215 -12.53 14.51 14.67
N ILE A 216 -12.39 13.25 14.23
CA ILE A 216 -11.35 12.34 14.72
C ILE A 216 -10.20 12.11 13.73
N VAL A 217 -10.29 12.66 12.52
CA VAL A 217 -9.34 12.36 11.43
C VAL A 217 -7.92 12.76 11.80
N GLU A 218 -7.74 13.91 12.44
CA GLU A 218 -6.42 14.39 12.88
C GLU A 218 -5.83 13.54 14.01
N GLU A 219 -6.65 12.78 14.74
CA GLU A 219 -6.21 11.88 15.80
C GLU A 219 -5.77 10.50 15.27
N ILE A 220 -6.07 10.19 14.00
CA ILE A 220 -5.66 8.95 13.34
C ILE A 220 -4.29 9.16 12.70
N HIS A 221 -3.26 8.55 13.29
CA HIS A 221 -1.88 8.65 12.82
C HIS A 221 -1.44 7.43 12.00
N ASN A 222 -2.07 6.27 12.19
CA ASN A 222 -1.69 5.03 11.49
C ASN A 222 -2.92 4.35 10.87
N ALA A 223 -3.09 4.51 9.57
CA ALA A 223 -4.02 3.76 8.73
C ALA A 223 -3.55 3.86 7.27
N GLY A 224 -3.72 2.81 6.48
CA GLY A 224 -3.42 2.88 5.05
C GLY A 224 -4.39 3.79 4.30
N SER A 225 -5.69 3.53 4.46
CA SER A 225 -6.79 4.33 3.92
C SER A 225 -7.93 4.46 4.94
N ILE A 226 -8.59 5.62 4.96
CA ILE A 226 -9.65 5.95 5.92
C ILE A 226 -10.96 6.19 5.18
N PHE A 227 -12.02 5.53 5.63
CA PHE A 227 -13.38 5.68 5.12
C PHE A 227 -14.27 6.29 6.20
N LEU A 228 -14.87 7.45 5.92
CA LEU A 228 -15.56 8.25 6.93
C LEU A 228 -17.08 8.19 6.78
N GLY A 229 -17.73 7.73 7.85
CA GLY A 229 -19.19 7.74 7.97
C GLY A 229 -19.92 6.58 7.28
N PRO A 230 -21.26 6.55 7.41
CA PRO A 230 -22.07 5.37 7.07
C PRO A 230 -22.20 5.07 5.58
N TRP A 231 -21.79 5.99 4.72
CA TRP A 231 -21.94 5.87 3.26
C TRP A 231 -20.61 5.62 2.55
N ALA A 232 -19.53 5.37 3.30
CA ALA A 232 -18.20 5.11 2.77
C ALA A 232 -17.76 3.68 3.12
N PRO A 233 -18.27 2.64 2.43
CA PRO A 233 -17.75 1.29 2.58
C PRO A 233 -16.37 1.17 1.91
N GLU A 234 -15.52 0.24 2.37
CA GLU A 234 -14.20 -0.01 1.79
C GLU A 234 -14.26 -0.25 0.27
N SER A 235 -15.32 -0.90 -0.19
CA SER A 235 -15.53 -1.24 -1.60
C SER A 235 -15.46 -0.02 -2.53
N VAL A 236 -15.90 1.18 -2.12
CA VAL A 236 -15.75 2.34 -3.02
C VAL A 236 -14.28 2.73 -3.19
N GLY A 237 -13.43 2.49 -2.19
CA GLY A 237 -11.97 2.64 -2.24
C GLY A 237 -11.32 1.64 -3.18
N ASP A 238 -11.73 0.37 -3.07
CA ASP A 238 -11.18 -0.71 -3.89
C ASP A 238 -11.40 -0.54 -5.38
N TYR A 239 -12.45 0.21 -5.76
CA TYR A 239 -12.89 0.26 -7.15
C TYR A 239 -12.89 1.64 -7.79
N ALA A 240 -13.42 2.69 -7.14
CA ALA A 240 -13.88 3.86 -7.92
C ALA A 240 -13.80 5.25 -7.25
N SER A 241 -13.54 5.35 -5.95
CA SER A 241 -13.53 6.66 -5.28
C SER A 241 -12.27 7.50 -5.59
N GLY A 242 -11.19 6.85 -6.04
CA GLY A 242 -9.95 7.51 -6.49
C GLY A 242 -8.68 7.13 -5.73
N PRO A 243 -8.68 7.01 -4.38
CA PRO A 243 -7.54 6.51 -3.60
C PRO A 243 -7.07 5.13 -4.06
N ASN A 244 -5.82 4.80 -3.75
CA ASN A 244 -5.20 3.54 -4.14
C ASN A 244 -5.44 2.44 -3.11
N HIS A 245 -5.89 1.27 -3.56
CA HIS A 245 -6.10 0.10 -2.69
C HIS A 245 -4.86 -0.77 -2.48
N THR A 246 -3.72 -0.44 -3.10
CA THR A 246 -2.47 -1.14 -2.83
C THR A 246 -1.87 -0.50 -1.60
N LEU A 247 -2.17 -1.10 -0.44
CA LEU A 247 -1.95 -0.52 0.87
C LEU A 247 -1.05 -1.41 1.75
N PRO A 248 -0.39 -0.83 2.77
CA PRO A 248 0.46 -1.59 3.68
C PRO A 248 -0.38 -2.39 4.68
N THR A 249 -0.10 -3.68 4.82
CA THR A 249 -0.73 -4.59 5.81
C THR A 249 0.25 -4.91 6.95
N TYR A 250 -0.11 -5.79 7.89
CA TYR A 250 0.73 -6.24 9.01
C TYR A 250 1.23 -5.10 9.91
N GLY A 251 0.43 -4.04 10.04
CA GLY A 251 0.80 -2.85 10.80
C GLY A 251 1.91 -2.02 10.16
N ALA A 252 2.24 -2.26 8.89
CA ALA A 252 3.21 -1.45 8.14
C ALA A 252 2.70 -0.02 7.87
N ALA A 253 1.39 0.26 8.02
CA ALA A 253 0.82 1.61 7.98
C ALA A 253 1.45 2.57 9.03
N ARG A 254 2.20 2.07 10.01
CA ARG A 254 3.01 2.90 10.94
C ARG A 254 4.18 3.63 10.26
N ALA A 255 4.61 3.15 9.09
CA ALA A 255 5.81 3.66 8.43
C ALA A 255 5.71 3.73 6.90
N TYR A 256 4.70 3.08 6.31
CA TYR A 256 4.48 3.01 4.87
C TYR A 256 3.15 3.68 4.52
N SER A 257 3.11 4.28 3.33
CA SER A 257 1.88 4.77 2.71
C SER A 257 1.40 3.80 1.63
N GLY A 258 0.15 3.96 1.20
CA GLY A 258 -0.34 3.31 -0.02
C GLY A 258 0.43 3.75 -1.26
N VAL A 259 0.21 3.03 -2.37
CA VAL A 259 0.83 3.39 -3.65
C VAL A 259 0.27 4.71 -4.18
N GLY A 260 1.13 5.70 -4.36
CA GLY A 260 0.83 6.93 -5.11
C GLY A 260 1.82 7.16 -6.25
N VAL A 261 1.69 8.31 -6.94
CA VAL A 261 2.57 8.73 -8.04
C VAL A 261 4.02 8.87 -7.55
N GLU A 262 4.19 9.33 -6.32
CA GLU A 262 5.46 9.46 -5.62
C GLU A 262 6.22 8.13 -5.50
N GLY A 263 5.50 7.01 -5.47
CA GLY A 263 6.08 5.67 -5.48
C GLY A 263 6.90 5.38 -6.74
N PHE A 264 6.60 6.07 -7.85
CA PHE A 264 7.18 5.84 -9.18
C PHE A 264 8.25 6.85 -9.59
N VAL A 265 8.50 7.88 -8.78
CA VAL A 265 9.49 8.94 -9.08
C VAL A 265 10.68 8.91 -8.14
N LYS A 266 11.70 9.71 -8.47
CA LYS A 266 12.85 9.99 -7.60
C LYS A 266 13.01 11.49 -7.49
N TYR A 267 13.18 11.98 -6.27
CA TYR A 267 13.45 13.39 -6.01
C TYR A 267 14.97 13.63 -6.05
N ILE A 268 15.46 14.28 -7.11
CA ILE A 268 16.88 14.58 -7.30
C ILE A 268 17.13 16.02 -6.85
N SER A 269 17.93 16.20 -5.79
CA SER A 269 18.36 17.53 -5.33
C SER A 269 19.41 18.12 -6.27
N VAL A 270 19.20 19.35 -6.72
CA VAL A 270 20.17 20.12 -7.51
C VAL A 270 20.59 21.36 -6.73
N GLN A 271 21.89 21.54 -6.59
CA GLN A 271 22.47 22.69 -5.88
C GLN A 271 23.39 23.45 -6.82
N SER A 272 23.25 24.78 -6.84
CA SER A 272 24.12 25.68 -7.59
C SER A 272 24.47 26.86 -6.69
N LEU A 273 25.75 27.21 -6.66
CA LEU A 273 26.26 28.32 -5.86
C LEU A 273 26.97 29.31 -6.76
N SER A 274 26.72 30.60 -6.52
CA SER A 274 27.61 31.65 -7.02
C SER A 274 28.93 31.64 -6.23
N ALA A 275 29.95 32.32 -6.76
CA ALA A 275 31.22 32.51 -6.04
C ALA A 275 31.00 33.18 -4.66
N GLN A 276 30.11 34.17 -4.60
CA GLN A 276 29.74 34.87 -3.35
C GLN A 276 29.01 33.93 -2.38
N GLY A 277 28.08 33.10 -2.88
CA GLY A 277 27.39 32.11 -2.06
C GLY A 277 28.36 31.09 -1.45
N LEU A 278 29.34 30.62 -2.24
CA LEU A 278 30.40 29.76 -1.72
C LEU A 278 31.25 30.48 -0.66
N GLN A 279 31.63 31.75 -0.88
CA GLN A 279 32.40 32.54 0.07
C GLN A 279 31.67 32.71 1.41
N ALA A 280 30.35 32.89 1.38
CA ALA A 280 29.52 33.01 2.58
C ALA A 280 29.43 31.69 3.37
N LEU A 281 29.35 30.55 2.69
CA LEU A 281 29.23 29.23 3.33
C LEU A 281 30.56 28.61 3.75
N ALA A 282 31.66 29.02 3.10
CA ALA A 282 32.96 28.39 3.28
C ALA A 282 33.45 28.34 4.73
N PRO A 283 33.31 29.38 5.57
CA PRO A 283 33.75 29.30 6.97
C PRO A 283 33.09 28.14 7.72
N SER A 284 31.78 27.92 7.50
CA SER A 284 31.04 26.82 8.11
C SER A 284 31.50 25.47 7.57
N VAL A 285 31.61 25.32 6.24
CA VAL A 285 32.02 24.05 5.62
C VAL A 285 33.45 23.66 6.00
N GLU A 286 34.38 24.61 5.98
CA GLU A 286 35.77 24.34 6.34
C GLU A 286 35.94 24.03 7.83
N THR A 287 35.16 24.69 8.70
CA THR A 287 35.17 24.41 10.15
C THR A 287 34.64 23.01 10.43
N LEU A 288 33.49 22.64 9.85
CA LEU A 288 32.91 21.31 10.01
C LEU A 288 33.85 20.23 9.46
N ALA A 289 34.36 20.40 8.24
CA ALA A 289 35.29 19.45 7.63
C ALA A 289 36.57 19.27 8.46
N MET A 290 37.07 20.34 9.09
CA MET A 290 38.22 20.26 10.00
C MET A 290 37.88 19.55 11.31
N MET A 291 36.71 19.81 11.91
CA MET A 291 36.24 19.10 13.11
C MET A 291 36.06 17.59 12.86
N GLU A 292 35.66 17.23 11.64
CA GLU A 292 35.49 15.84 11.21
C GLU A 292 36.79 15.17 10.71
N GLY A 293 37.91 15.91 10.64
CA GLY A 293 39.19 15.39 10.12
C GLY A 293 39.19 15.09 8.62
N LEU A 294 38.29 15.72 7.85
CA LEU A 294 38.10 15.51 6.41
C LEU A 294 38.82 16.58 5.58
N ASP A 295 40.15 16.56 5.59
CA ASP A 295 40.99 17.58 4.93
C ASP A 295 40.69 17.79 3.44
N ALA A 296 40.35 16.71 2.72
CA ALA A 296 40.00 16.80 1.30
C ALA A 296 38.71 17.60 1.05
N HIS A 297 37.70 17.47 1.92
CA HIS A 297 36.45 18.23 1.83
C HIS A 297 36.71 19.72 2.06
N LYS A 298 37.48 20.06 3.11
CA LYS A 298 37.93 21.43 3.37
C LYS A 298 38.67 22.00 2.16
N LYS A 299 39.68 21.27 1.67
CA LYS A 299 40.52 21.70 0.53
C LYS A 299 39.72 21.93 -0.74
N ALA A 300 38.65 21.16 -0.99
CA ALA A 300 37.76 21.38 -2.13
C ALA A 300 37.12 22.77 -2.12
N VAL A 301 36.80 23.31 -0.94
CA VAL A 301 36.29 24.68 -0.76
C VAL A 301 37.42 25.69 -0.84
N SER A 302 38.48 25.52 -0.06
CA SER A 302 39.57 26.51 0.04
C SER A 302 40.22 26.81 -1.31
N LEU A 303 40.42 25.79 -2.16
CA LEU A 303 41.00 25.97 -3.50
C LEU A 303 40.15 26.87 -4.41
N ARG A 304 38.82 26.84 -4.25
CA ARG A 304 37.90 27.68 -5.03
C ARG A 304 37.90 29.12 -4.52
N LEU A 305 37.99 29.33 -3.21
CA LEU A 305 38.15 30.67 -2.63
C LEU A 305 39.47 31.34 -3.03
N ASN A 306 40.53 30.54 -3.13
CA ASN A 306 41.87 31.02 -3.46
C ASN A 306 42.05 31.32 -4.97
N ARG A 307 41.11 30.90 -5.83
CA ARG A 307 41.10 31.32 -7.24
C ARG A 307 40.48 32.71 -7.33
N ARG A 308 41.27 33.70 -7.75
CA ARG A 308 40.70 34.99 -8.20
C ARG A 308 39.76 34.70 -9.39
N PRO A 309 38.53 35.23 -9.41
CA PRO A 309 37.69 35.14 -10.59
C PRO A 309 38.43 35.81 -11.77
N SER A 310 38.47 35.13 -12.91
CA SER A 310 38.93 35.73 -14.18
C SER A 310 37.90 36.74 -14.68
#